data_AF-A0A1H2R1X6-F1
#
_entry.id   AF-A0A1H2R1X6-F1
#
_cell.length_a   1.000
_cell.length_b   1.000
_cell.length_c   1.000
_cell.angle_alpha   90.00
_cell.angle_beta   90.00
_cell.angle_gamma   90.00
#
_symmetry.space_group_name_H-M   'P 1'
#
loop_
_entity.id
_entity.type
_entity.pdbx_description
1 polymer ?
#
loop_
_entity_poly.entity_id
_entity_poly.type
_entity_poly.pdbx_seq_one_letter_code
_entity_poly.pdbx_strand_id
1 'polypeptide(L)'
;METNRLDYLIDKITDYWNEYVTDNIAFLKKEVLFISEFFHLINFSIFPISIEEIEYQIANIENDNQKFLNNSVTLNKKISSTLLEYKTFKEMSEVEKKLFDLFICFFVGGVEDSELIIEYASYDLLILGVPEETIIKKLYQHFGDIIDYQK
;
A
#
# COMPACT_ATOMS: atom_id res chain seq x y z
N MET A 1 -16.75 23.48 1.16
CA MET A 1 -16.47 22.05 0.92
C MET A 1 -15.63 21.62 2.09
N GLU A 2 -16.14 20.74 2.93
CA GLU A 2 -15.26 20.03 3.87
C GLU A 2 -14.30 19.24 2.99
N THR A 3 -13.03 19.66 2.95
CA THR A 3 -11.98 18.78 2.44
C THR A 3 -12.08 17.51 3.25
N ASN A 4 -12.29 16.36 2.59
CA ASN A 4 -12.34 15.08 3.27
C ASN A 4 -11.05 14.96 4.09
N ARG A 5 -11.19 14.65 5.38
CA ARG A 5 -10.08 14.65 6.33
C ARG A 5 -8.97 13.70 5.88
N LEU A 6 -9.33 12.60 5.20
CA LEU A 6 -8.38 11.70 4.57
C LEU A 6 -7.58 12.40 3.47
N ASP A 7 -8.25 13.07 2.52
CA ASP A 7 -7.60 13.78 1.41
C ASP A 7 -6.58 14.80 1.93
N TYR A 8 -6.96 15.59 2.95
CA TYR A 8 -6.05 16.58 3.56
C TYR A 8 -4.77 15.93 4.14
N LEU A 9 -4.90 14.75 4.74
CA LEU A 9 -3.75 14.04 5.31
C LEU A 9 -2.86 13.44 4.23
N ILE A 10 -3.45 12.88 3.18
CA ILE A 10 -2.72 12.35 2.01
C ILE A 10 -1.96 13.49 1.35
N ASP A 11 -2.61 14.62 1.04
CA ASP A 11 -1.98 15.80 0.44
C ASP A 11 -0.77 16.27 1.25
N LYS A 12 -0.90 16.32 2.59
CA LYS A 12 0.19 16.73 3.46
C LYS A 12 1.39 15.76 3.42
N ILE A 13 1.13 14.46 3.33
CA ILE A 13 2.17 13.43 3.21
C ILE A 13 2.85 13.55 1.83
N THR A 14 2.06 13.72 0.77
CA THR A 14 2.55 13.89 -0.60
C THR A 14 3.40 15.14 -0.75
N ASP A 15 2.96 16.29 -0.23
CA ASP A 15 3.73 17.53 -0.23
C ASP A 15 5.08 17.35 0.48
N TYR A 16 5.09 16.71 1.65
CA TYR A 16 6.33 16.45 2.38
C TYR A 16 7.26 15.52 1.59
N TRP A 17 6.72 14.45 0.99
CA TRP A 17 7.50 13.51 0.20
C TRP A 17 8.18 14.22 -0.97
N ASN A 18 7.43 15.01 -1.74
CA ASN A 18 7.94 15.78 -2.87
C ASN A 18 9.05 16.77 -2.48
N GLU A 19 8.95 17.37 -1.30
CA GLU A 19 9.90 18.41 -0.87
C GLU A 19 11.16 17.86 -0.16
N TYR A 20 11.02 16.78 0.60
CA TYR A 20 12.04 16.39 1.58
C TYR A 20 12.55 14.96 1.46
N VAL A 21 11.84 14.07 0.75
CA VAL A 21 12.25 12.67 0.66
C VAL A 21 13.28 12.53 -0.46
N THR A 22 14.47 12.07 -0.08
CA THR A 22 15.60 11.82 -0.99
C THR A 22 15.90 10.34 -1.19
N ASP A 23 15.41 9.48 -0.27
CA ASP A 23 15.47 8.02 -0.36
C ASP A 23 14.05 7.44 -0.45
N ASN A 24 13.59 7.24 -1.68
CA ASN A 24 12.24 6.74 -1.97
C ASN A 24 12.01 5.32 -1.44
N ILE A 25 13.05 4.49 -1.26
CA ILE A 25 12.87 3.09 -0.84
C ILE A 25 12.57 3.00 0.67
N ALA A 26 13.22 3.83 1.48
CA ALA A 26 12.92 3.89 2.92
C ALA A 26 11.47 4.33 3.17
N PHE A 27 10.99 5.30 2.38
CA PHE A 27 9.59 5.74 2.43
C PHE A 27 8.64 4.65 1.96
N LEU A 28 8.94 4.00 0.83
CA LEU A 28 8.16 2.89 0.28
C LEU A 28 7.97 1.73 1.27
N LYS A 29 9.00 1.39 2.05
CA LYS A 29 8.89 0.41 3.14
C LYS A 29 7.85 0.83 4.20
N LYS A 30 7.80 2.12 4.54
CA LYS A 30 6.84 2.69 5.48
C LYS A 30 5.41 2.58 4.95
N GLU A 31 5.21 2.77 3.65
CA GLU A 31 3.92 2.59 2.97
C GLU A 31 3.49 1.11 2.96
N VAL A 32 4.40 0.18 2.67
CA VAL A 32 4.12 -1.26 2.73
C VAL A 32 3.71 -1.69 4.14
N LEU A 33 4.41 -1.20 5.17
CA LEU A 33 4.03 -1.44 6.56
C LEU A 33 2.63 -0.92 6.86
N PHE A 34 2.31 0.30 6.41
CA PHE A 34 0.97 0.87 6.55
C PHE A 34 -0.11 -0.03 5.93
N ILE A 35 0.08 -0.53 4.70
CA ILE A 35 -0.89 -1.43 4.06
C ILE A 35 -1.07 -2.74 4.85
N SER A 36 0.03 -3.29 5.37
CA SER A 36 0.02 -4.58 6.08
C SER A 36 -0.91 -4.59 7.29
N GLU A 37 -1.10 -3.43 7.93
CA GLU A 37 -1.97 -3.25 9.10
C GLU A 37 -3.45 -3.50 8.78
N PHE A 38 -3.85 -3.56 7.51
CA PHE A 38 -5.26 -3.71 7.13
C PHE A 38 -5.64 -5.11 6.66
N PHE A 39 -4.68 -6.02 6.42
CA PHE A 39 -5.02 -7.36 5.90
C PHE A 39 -5.94 -8.15 6.82
N HIS A 40 -5.85 -7.95 8.15
CA HIS A 40 -6.75 -8.59 9.11
C HIS A 40 -8.20 -8.07 9.06
N LEU A 41 -8.45 -6.94 8.40
CA LEU A 41 -9.76 -6.30 8.26
C LEU A 41 -10.43 -6.59 6.91
N ILE A 42 -9.69 -7.17 5.97
CA ILE A 42 -10.13 -7.35 4.58
C ILE A 42 -10.25 -8.84 4.29
N ASN A 43 -11.36 -9.25 3.69
CA ASN A 43 -11.49 -10.63 3.22
C ASN A 43 -10.79 -10.80 1.88
N PHE A 44 -9.56 -11.30 1.90
CA PHE A 44 -8.81 -11.62 0.70
C PHE A 44 -8.83 -13.11 0.32
N SER A 45 -9.66 -13.93 0.99
CA SER A 45 -9.80 -15.36 0.66
C SER A 45 -10.41 -15.62 -0.73
N ILE A 46 -10.87 -14.57 -1.41
CA ILE A 46 -11.39 -14.61 -2.78
C ILE A 46 -10.28 -14.83 -3.81
N PHE A 47 -9.02 -14.55 -3.45
CA PHE A 47 -7.86 -14.77 -4.30
C PHE A 47 -7.00 -15.92 -3.78
N PRO A 48 -6.30 -16.64 -4.68
CA PRO A 48 -5.40 -17.74 -4.31
C PRO A 48 -4.03 -17.20 -3.84
N ILE A 49 -4.03 -16.32 -2.85
CA ILE A 49 -2.80 -15.80 -2.22
C ILE A 49 -2.62 -16.48 -0.87
N SER A 50 -1.38 -16.89 -0.60
CA SER A 50 -1.06 -17.57 0.65
C SER A 50 -0.69 -16.57 1.74
N ILE A 51 -1.00 -16.91 2.99
CA ILE A 51 -0.60 -16.08 4.15
C ILE A 51 0.93 -16.04 4.23
N GLU A 52 1.63 -17.13 3.86
CA GLU A 52 3.09 -17.15 3.86
C GLU A 52 3.71 -16.11 2.90
N GLU A 53 3.04 -15.80 1.79
CA GLU A 53 3.50 -14.75 0.86
C GLU A 53 3.38 -13.35 1.48
N ILE A 54 2.29 -13.10 2.20
CA ILE A 54 2.09 -11.85 2.95
C ILE A 54 3.14 -11.72 4.06
N GLU A 55 3.30 -12.76 4.88
CA GLU A 55 4.28 -12.79 5.95
C GLU A 55 5.71 -12.63 5.44
N TYR A 56 6.04 -13.23 4.29
CA TYR A 56 7.33 -13.05 3.64
C TYR A 56 7.58 -11.60 3.25
N GLN A 57 6.61 -10.92 2.62
CA GLN A 57 6.76 -9.51 2.23
C GLN A 57 6.89 -8.60 3.46
N ILE A 58 6.17 -8.87 4.55
CA ILE A 58 6.33 -8.14 5.81
C ILE A 58 7.75 -8.32 6.35
N ALA A 59 8.24 -9.57 6.44
CA ALA A 59 9.60 -9.86 6.89
C ALA A 59 10.67 -9.26 5.95
N ASN A 60 10.35 -9.09 4.66
CA ASN A 60 11.26 -8.55 3.68
C ASN A 60 11.62 -7.08 3.93
N ILE A 61 10.76 -6.32 4.61
CA ILE A 61 10.94 -4.88 4.92
C ILE A 61 12.23 -4.62 5.72
N GLU A 62 12.61 -5.57 6.58
CA GLU A 62 13.80 -5.50 7.44
C GLU A 62 15.12 -5.70 6.69
N ASN A 63 15.09 -6.14 5.42
CA ASN A 63 16.30 -6.25 4.61
C ASN A 63 16.81 -4.85 4.19
N ASP A 64 18.05 -4.77 3.72
CA ASP A 64 18.55 -3.56 3.06
C ASP A 64 17.70 -3.17 1.83
N ASN A 65 17.80 -1.91 1.39
CA ASN A 65 16.93 -1.36 0.34
C ASN A 65 17.00 -2.14 -0.98
N GLN A 66 18.20 -2.59 -1.39
CA GLN A 66 18.37 -3.31 -2.65
C GLN A 66 17.73 -4.70 -2.57
N LYS A 67 17.97 -5.41 -1.47
CA LYS A 67 17.42 -6.75 -1.25
C LYS A 67 15.90 -6.71 -1.07
N PHE A 68 15.39 -5.74 -0.31
CA PHE A 68 13.96 -5.48 -0.19
C PHE A 68 13.32 -5.33 -1.57
N LEU A 69 13.80 -4.38 -2.38
CA LEU A 69 13.21 -4.08 -3.68
C LEU A 69 13.27 -5.28 -4.64
N ASN A 70 14.41 -5.97 -4.71
CA ASN A 70 14.57 -7.14 -5.57
C ASN A 70 13.57 -8.25 -5.20
N ASN A 71 13.45 -8.56 -3.90
CA ASN A 71 12.54 -9.58 -3.41
C ASN A 71 11.07 -9.20 -3.67
N SER A 72 10.72 -7.95 -3.40
CA SER A 72 9.37 -7.42 -3.60
C SER A 72 8.96 -7.46 -5.07
N VAL A 73 9.80 -6.96 -5.99
CA VAL A 73 9.53 -7.01 -7.44
C VAL A 73 9.36 -8.45 -7.94
N THR A 74 10.18 -9.39 -7.46
CA THR A 74 10.04 -10.81 -7.79
C THR A 74 8.70 -11.38 -7.29
N LEU A 75 8.32 -11.06 -6.06
CA LEU A 75 7.07 -11.52 -5.47
C LEU A 75 5.86 -10.89 -6.15
N ASN A 76 5.89 -9.58 -6.42
CA ASN A 76 4.84 -8.86 -7.15
C ASN A 76 4.57 -9.50 -8.51
N LYS A 77 5.61 -9.85 -9.29
CA LYS A 77 5.45 -10.55 -10.57
C LYS A 77 4.77 -11.90 -10.40
N LYS A 78 5.22 -12.70 -9.43
CA LYS A 78 4.62 -14.01 -9.12
C LYS A 78 3.14 -13.85 -8.78
N ILE A 79 2.81 -12.98 -7.83
CA ILE A 79 1.45 -12.75 -7.34
C ILE A 79 0.57 -12.24 -8.48
N SER A 80 1.01 -11.24 -9.24
CA SER A 80 0.26 -10.70 -10.38
C SER A 80 -0.08 -11.78 -11.40
N SER A 81 0.89 -12.64 -11.76
CA SER A 81 0.65 -13.77 -12.66
C SER A 81 -0.36 -14.74 -12.07
N THR A 82 -0.22 -15.14 -10.80
CA THR A 82 -1.16 -16.03 -10.12
C THR A 82 -2.59 -15.47 -10.08
N LEU A 83 -2.75 -14.18 -9.79
CA LEU A 83 -4.05 -13.51 -9.77
C LEU A 83 -4.70 -13.46 -11.16
N LEU A 84 -3.92 -13.11 -12.18
CA LEU A 84 -4.41 -13.00 -13.56
C LEU A 84 -4.66 -14.37 -14.23
N GLU A 85 -3.98 -15.43 -13.79
CA GLU A 85 -4.29 -16.82 -14.15
C GLU A 85 -5.59 -17.31 -13.52
N TYR A 86 -5.87 -16.89 -12.28
CA TYR A 86 -7.12 -17.23 -11.59
C TYR A 86 -8.33 -16.53 -12.21
N LYS A 87 -8.22 -15.24 -12.51
CA LYS A 87 -9.30 -14.43 -13.09
C LYS A 87 -8.72 -13.26 -13.87
N THR A 88 -9.17 -13.04 -15.10
CA THR A 88 -8.67 -11.88 -15.86
C THR A 88 -9.19 -10.58 -15.26
N PHE A 89 -8.43 -9.49 -15.39
CA PHE A 89 -8.83 -8.18 -14.84
C PHE A 89 -10.20 -7.68 -15.33
N LYS A 90 -10.61 -8.07 -16.56
CA LYS A 90 -11.92 -7.72 -17.12
C LYS A 90 -13.08 -8.46 -16.45
N GLU A 91 -12.81 -9.63 -15.88
CA GLU A 91 -13.80 -10.47 -15.21
C GLU A 91 -13.91 -10.14 -13.72
N MET A 92 -12.90 -9.48 -13.15
CA MET A 92 -12.91 -9.03 -11.75
C MET A 92 -14.04 -8.02 -11.50
N SER A 93 -14.77 -8.21 -10.42
CA SER A 93 -15.64 -7.23 -9.80
C SER A 93 -14.83 -6.05 -9.28
N GLU A 94 -15.50 -4.94 -8.96
CA GLU A 94 -14.81 -3.76 -8.41
C GLU A 94 -14.06 -4.08 -7.11
N VAL A 95 -14.65 -4.87 -6.21
CA VAL A 95 -13.96 -5.31 -4.97
C VAL A 95 -12.72 -6.14 -5.28
N GLU A 96 -12.79 -7.07 -6.24
CA GLU A 96 -11.63 -7.89 -6.65
C GLU A 96 -10.54 -7.03 -7.28
N LYS A 97 -10.88 -6.04 -8.12
CA LYS A 97 -9.90 -5.11 -8.70
C LYS A 97 -9.21 -4.29 -7.62
N LYS A 98 -9.96 -3.81 -6.63
CA LYS A 98 -9.41 -3.00 -5.54
C LYS A 98 -8.50 -3.81 -4.63
N LEU A 99 -8.85 -5.07 -4.41
CA LEU A 99 -7.98 -5.99 -3.70
C LEU A 99 -6.72 -6.34 -4.53
N PHE A 100 -6.86 -6.51 -5.85
CA PHE A 100 -5.74 -6.69 -6.76
C PHE A 100 -4.79 -5.49 -6.69
N ASP A 101 -5.29 -4.27 -6.86
CA ASP A 101 -4.53 -3.02 -6.79
C ASP A 101 -3.79 -2.91 -5.43
N LEU A 102 -4.48 -3.21 -4.32
CA LEU A 102 -3.87 -3.23 -2.98
C LEU A 102 -2.73 -4.26 -2.85
N PHE A 103 -2.87 -5.43 -3.47
CA PHE A 103 -1.78 -6.43 -3.50
C PHE A 103 -0.59 -5.95 -4.34
N ILE A 104 -0.83 -5.29 -5.48
CA ILE A 104 0.25 -4.72 -6.29
C ILE A 104 1.02 -3.67 -5.48
N CYS A 105 0.29 -2.80 -4.78
CA CYS A 105 0.85 -1.80 -3.86
C CYS A 105 1.68 -2.45 -2.75
N PHE A 106 1.16 -3.49 -2.09
CA PHE A 106 1.83 -4.15 -0.97
C PHE A 106 3.09 -4.95 -1.38
N PHE A 107 3.01 -5.70 -2.49
CA PHE A 107 4.14 -6.49 -2.97
C PHE A 107 5.17 -5.67 -3.75
N VAL A 108 4.86 -4.41 -4.10
CA VAL A 108 5.74 -3.43 -4.76
C VAL A 108 6.28 -3.90 -6.12
N GLY A 109 5.76 -3.31 -7.20
CA GLY A 109 6.23 -3.57 -8.57
C GLY A 109 7.51 -2.82 -8.97
N GLY A 110 7.90 -1.81 -8.20
CA GLY A 110 9.04 -0.93 -8.45
C GLY A 110 8.99 0.31 -7.53
N VAL A 111 9.93 1.23 -7.71
CA VAL A 111 9.83 2.56 -7.10
C VAL A 111 9.07 3.45 -8.07
N GLU A 112 7.99 4.08 -7.60
CA GLU A 112 7.25 5.08 -8.36
C GLU A 112 7.92 6.46 -8.17
N ASP A 113 8.07 7.19 -9.27
CA ASP A 113 8.81 8.46 -9.30
C ASP A 113 7.91 9.68 -9.08
N SER A 114 6.58 9.51 -9.13
CA SER A 114 5.62 10.62 -9.16
C SER A 114 4.38 10.44 -8.30
N GLU A 115 4.11 9.24 -7.81
CA GLU A 115 2.86 8.89 -7.14
C GLU A 115 3.19 8.07 -5.89
N LEU A 116 2.44 8.30 -4.81
CA LEU A 116 2.61 7.57 -3.56
C LEU A 116 1.64 6.41 -3.48
N ILE A 117 2.16 5.24 -3.12
CA ILE A 117 1.35 4.04 -2.91
C ILE A 117 0.28 4.28 -1.83
N ILE A 118 0.59 5.09 -0.82
CA ILE A 118 -0.34 5.37 0.28
C ILE A 118 -1.64 6.04 -0.19
N GLU A 119 -1.58 6.84 -1.26
CA GLU A 119 -2.75 7.51 -1.83
C GLU A 119 -3.71 6.46 -2.40
N TYR A 120 -3.23 5.63 -3.32
CA TYR A 120 -4.02 4.55 -3.93
C TYR A 120 -4.54 3.57 -2.88
N ALA A 121 -3.65 3.10 -2.01
CA ALA A 121 -4.01 2.15 -0.99
C ALA A 121 -5.10 2.70 -0.05
N SER A 122 -5.02 3.96 0.36
CA SER A 122 -6.03 4.56 1.25
C SER A 122 -7.43 4.58 0.61
N TYR A 123 -7.53 4.92 -0.67
CA TYR A 123 -8.82 4.91 -1.37
C TYR A 123 -9.32 3.49 -1.65
N ASP A 124 -8.43 2.56 -2.00
CA ASP A 124 -8.80 1.17 -2.20
C ASP A 124 -9.32 0.54 -0.90
N LEU A 125 -8.69 0.86 0.25
CA LEU A 125 -9.14 0.43 1.57
C LEU A 125 -10.56 0.93 1.91
N LEU A 126 -10.90 2.17 1.55
CA LEU A 126 -12.27 2.68 1.71
C LEU A 126 -13.28 1.86 0.91
N ILE A 127 -12.95 1.55 -0.35
CA ILE A 127 -13.83 0.76 -1.23
C ILE A 127 -13.95 -0.68 -0.72
N LEU A 128 -12.89 -1.23 -0.13
CA LEU A 128 -12.88 -2.54 0.53
C LEU A 128 -13.61 -2.55 1.88
N GLY A 129 -14.19 -1.43 2.29
CA GLY A 129 -15.05 -1.32 3.48
C GLY A 129 -14.30 -1.07 4.79
N VAL A 130 -13.01 -0.71 4.73
CA VAL A 130 -12.28 -0.27 5.93
C VAL A 130 -12.81 1.11 6.35
N PRO A 131 -13.18 1.31 7.63
CA PRO A 131 -13.66 2.60 8.10
C PRO A 131 -12.60 3.69 7.93
N GLU A 132 -13.00 4.87 7.43
CA GLU A 132 -12.11 6.01 7.21
C GLU A 132 -11.32 6.39 8.48
N GLU A 133 -11.97 6.44 9.65
CA GLU A 133 -11.31 6.74 10.92
C GLU A 133 -10.22 5.71 11.28
N THR A 134 -10.37 4.45 10.86
CA THR A 134 -9.32 3.42 11.03
C THR A 134 -8.12 3.73 10.14
N ILE A 135 -8.37 4.13 8.89
CA ILE A 135 -7.32 4.53 7.94
C ILE A 135 -6.58 5.76 8.46
N ILE A 136 -7.30 6.81 8.84
CA ILE A 136 -6.75 8.05 9.42
C ILE A 136 -5.90 7.74 10.65
N LYS A 137 -6.40 6.90 11.57
CA LYS A 137 -5.63 6.50 12.75
C LYS A 137 -4.30 5.86 12.37
N LYS A 138 -4.29 5.00 11.34
CA LYS A 138 -3.07 4.33 10.86
C LYS A 138 -2.14 5.31 10.13
N LEU A 139 -2.67 6.27 9.38
CA LEU A 139 -1.88 7.36 8.81
C LEU A 139 -1.13 8.13 9.89
N TYR A 140 -1.78 8.52 10.98
CA TYR A 140 -1.11 9.16 12.12
C TYR A 140 -0.09 8.25 12.81
N GLN A 141 -0.36 6.95 12.92
CA GLN A 141 0.57 6.01 13.56
C GLN A 141 1.87 5.87 12.78
N HIS A 142 1.80 5.83 11.45
CA HIS A 142 2.97 5.67 10.61
C HIS A 142 3.59 7.02 10.27
N PHE A 143 2.80 7.99 9.82
CA PHE A 143 3.25 9.26 9.24
C PHE A 143 2.98 10.47 10.13
N GLY A 144 2.69 10.28 11.42
CA GLY A 144 2.42 11.38 12.36
C GLY A 144 3.56 12.41 12.43
N ASP A 145 4.81 11.95 12.30
CA ASP A 145 6.00 12.81 12.19
C ASP A 145 5.93 13.80 11.01
N ILE A 146 5.37 13.34 9.89
CA ILE A 146 5.16 14.13 8.67
C ILE A 146 3.88 14.97 8.78
N ILE A 147 2.80 14.38 9.27
CA ILE A 147 1.49 15.03 9.40
C ILE A 147 1.55 16.17 10.43
N ASP A 148 2.35 16.08 11.47
CA ASP A 148 2.48 17.15 12.47
C ASP A 148 3.61 18.13 12.13
N TYR A 149 4.37 17.87 11.07
CA TYR A 149 5.44 18.75 10.61
C TYR A 149 4.89 20.15 10.29
N GLN A 150 5.54 21.16 10.88
CA GLN A 150 5.35 22.58 10.61
C GLN A 150 6.68 23.11 10.08
N LYS A 151 6.66 23.74 8.90
CA LYS A 151 7.83 24.39 8.28
C LYS A 151 8.37 25.52 9.13
#